data_AF-A0A094C6I1-F1
#
_entry.id   AF-A0A094C6I1-F1
#
_cell.length_a   1.000
_cell.length_b   1.000
_cell.length_c   1.000
_cell.angle_alpha   90.00
_cell.angle_beta   90.00
_cell.angle_gamma   90.00
#
_symmetry.space_group_name_H-M   'P 1'
#
loop_
_entity.id
_entity.type
_entity.pdbx_description
1 polymer ?
#
loop_
_entity_poly.entity_id
_entity_poly.type
_entity_poly.pdbx_seq_one_letter_code
_entity_poly.pdbx_strand_id
1 'polypeptide(L)'
;MTKRPGSPSPSATSFSEIRVGANINHHDYSQFIKMGGGAKVPYPKHVWSPAGGWYTQPKNWKVNTAVMLAAVFGVTAMAWKYSAENEYRTKFPEQGRFYPSRYWSKQIIEHEKEVKEGKKSA
;
A
#
# COMPACT_ATOMS: atom_id res chain seq x y z
N MET A 1 -5.08 48.76 73.90
CA MET A 1 -6.13 49.76 73.58
C MET A 1 -5.70 50.34 72.21
N THR A 2 -6.26 50.05 71.04
CA THR A 2 -7.66 49.86 70.62
C THR A 2 -7.79 49.16 69.24
N LYS A 3 -8.71 48.20 69.16
CA LYS A 3 -9.64 47.74 68.08
C LYS A 3 -9.20 47.58 66.60
N ARG A 4 -9.40 46.35 66.09
CA ARG A 4 -9.52 45.98 64.65
C ARG A 4 -10.91 46.35 64.11
N PRO A 5 -11.04 46.88 62.88
CA PRO A 5 -12.24 46.75 62.03
C PRO A 5 -12.03 45.55 61.09
N GLY A 6 -12.95 44.60 60.86
CA GLY A 6 -14.37 44.67 60.57
C GLY A 6 -14.56 43.92 59.23
N SER A 7 -14.99 42.66 59.27
CA SER A 7 -15.25 41.82 58.08
C SER A 7 -16.50 42.29 57.33
N PRO A 8 -16.49 42.48 56.00
CA PRO A 8 -17.70 42.81 55.27
C PRO A 8 -18.58 41.56 55.05
N SER A 9 -19.85 41.68 55.46
CA SER A 9 -20.95 40.76 55.15
C SER A 9 -21.37 40.91 53.67
N PRO A 10 -21.71 39.83 52.94
CA PRO A 10 -22.11 39.92 51.54
C PRO A 10 -23.60 40.25 51.43
N SER A 11 -23.93 41.44 50.96
CA SER A 11 -25.31 41.78 50.57
C SER A 11 -25.44 41.76 49.04
N ALA A 12 -26.20 40.78 48.57
CA ALA A 12 -26.92 40.66 47.29
C ALA A 12 -26.60 41.68 46.19
N THR A 13 -26.00 41.21 45.09
CA THR A 13 -26.02 41.91 43.80
C THR A 13 -26.51 40.95 42.70
N SER A 14 -27.71 41.27 42.24
CA SER A 14 -28.42 40.91 41.00
C SER A 14 -27.84 39.83 40.08
N PHE A 15 -28.56 38.71 40.01
CA PHE A 15 -28.50 37.67 38.99
C PHE A 15 -29.12 38.20 37.68
N SER A 16 -28.34 38.73 36.72
CA SER A 16 -28.95 39.02 35.40
C SER A 16 -28.07 38.99 34.15
N GLU A 17 -26.75 38.85 34.19
CA GLU A 17 -25.96 38.86 32.93
C GLU A 17 -24.87 37.79 32.88
N ILE A 18 -25.23 36.58 32.47
CA ILE A 18 -24.26 35.66 31.83
C ILE A 18 -24.92 35.04 30.60
N ARG A 19 -24.79 35.69 29.44
CA ARG A 19 -24.95 35.04 28.13
C ARG A 19 -23.69 34.22 27.85
N VAL A 20 -23.70 32.92 28.20
CA VAL A 20 -22.70 31.99 27.65
C VAL A 20 -23.18 31.56 26.26
N GLY A 21 -22.61 32.14 25.21
CA GLY A 21 -22.71 31.60 23.87
C GLY A 21 -21.98 30.26 23.82
N ALA A 22 -22.72 29.15 23.81
CA ALA A 22 -22.18 27.83 23.55
C ALA A 22 -21.83 27.72 22.05
N ASN A 23 -20.62 28.12 21.69
CA ASN A 23 -20.03 27.83 20.39
C ASN A 23 -19.60 26.34 20.39
N ILE A 24 -20.51 25.48 19.94
CA ILE A 24 -20.27 24.05 19.72
C ILE A 24 -19.32 23.92 18.52
N ASN A 25 -18.02 23.97 18.81
CA ASN A 25 -17.00 23.60 17.86
C ASN A 25 -17.17 22.10 17.56
N HIS A 26 -17.51 21.79 16.32
CA HIS A 26 -17.55 20.43 15.80
C HIS A 26 -16.19 19.79 16.07
N HIS A 27 -16.16 18.78 16.94
CA HIS A 27 -14.95 18.08 17.34
C HIS A 27 -14.21 17.59 16.09
N ASP A 28 -12.98 18.08 15.93
CA ASP A 28 -12.02 17.59 14.95
C ASP A 28 -11.48 16.24 15.44
N TYR A 29 -12.26 15.17 15.22
CA TYR A 29 -11.89 13.80 15.59
C TYR A 29 -10.73 13.25 14.75
N SER A 30 -10.18 14.02 13.80
CA SER A 30 -9.01 13.61 13.00
C SER A 30 -7.75 13.39 13.85
N GLN A 31 -7.67 14.01 15.04
CA GLN A 31 -6.57 13.84 15.98
C GLN A 31 -6.62 12.53 16.77
N PHE A 32 -7.77 11.84 16.82
CA PHE A 32 -7.97 10.61 17.60
C PHE A 32 -7.81 9.33 16.78
N ILE A 33 -7.73 9.40 15.45
CA ILE A 33 -7.27 8.29 14.62
C ILE A 33 -5.73 8.36 14.52
N LYS A 34 -5.05 8.12 15.64
CA LYS A 34 -3.62 7.81 15.65
C LYS A 34 -3.42 6.48 14.92
N MET A 35 -3.04 6.56 13.65
CA MET A 35 -2.61 5.40 12.85
C MET A 35 -1.53 4.63 13.63
N GLY A 36 -1.81 3.33 13.82
CA GLY A 36 -1.16 2.44 14.78
C GLY A 36 0.36 2.37 14.70
N GLY A 37 0.98 2.51 15.87
CA GLY A 37 2.36 2.20 16.16
C GLY A 37 2.53 2.33 17.67
N GLY A 38 2.33 1.25 18.41
CA GLY A 38 2.49 1.23 19.87
C GLY A 38 3.88 1.72 20.30
N ALA A 39 4.08 1.92 21.60
CA ALA A 39 5.36 2.39 22.13
C ALA A 39 6.53 1.52 21.61
N LYS A 40 7.53 2.16 20.99
CA LYS A 40 8.71 1.46 20.45
C LYS A 40 9.67 1.14 21.60
N VAL A 41 10.00 -0.12 21.79
CA VAL A 41 11.04 -0.55 22.74
C VAL A 41 12.41 -0.01 22.27
N PRO A 42 13.30 0.48 23.15
CA PRO A 42 14.65 0.88 22.76
C PRO A 42 15.42 -0.24 22.05
N TYR A 43 16.18 0.10 21.02
CA TYR A 43 16.95 -0.85 20.22
C TYR A 43 18.27 -0.22 19.75
N PRO A 44 19.32 -1.03 19.51
CA PRO A 44 20.61 -0.52 19.04
C PRO A 44 20.48 0.04 17.61
N LYS A 45 20.94 1.28 17.41
CA LYS A 45 20.81 1.99 16.11
C LYS A 45 21.94 1.70 15.13
N HIS A 46 23.07 1.20 15.61
CA HIS A 46 24.27 0.94 14.83
C HIS A 46 24.30 -0.47 14.23
N VAL A 47 23.34 -1.32 14.57
CA VAL A 47 23.25 -2.68 14.05
C VAL A 47 22.56 -2.64 12.70
N TRP A 48 23.22 -3.21 11.70
CA TRP A 48 22.69 -3.34 10.35
C TRP A 48 22.48 -4.81 10.00
N SER A 49 21.36 -5.11 9.32
CA SER A 49 21.09 -6.41 8.73
C SER A 49 20.47 -6.20 7.34
N PRO A 50 20.77 -7.08 6.37
CA PRO A 50 20.27 -6.95 5.00
C PRO A 50 18.74 -7.01 4.91
N ALA A 51 18.06 -7.67 5.85
CA ALA A 51 16.60 -7.77 5.89
C ALA A 51 15.92 -6.54 6.54
N GLY A 52 16.70 -5.62 7.13
CA GLY A 52 16.21 -4.52 7.95
C GLY A 52 16.51 -4.71 9.44
N GLY A 53 15.69 -4.12 10.31
CA GLY A 53 15.91 -4.11 11.76
C GLY A 53 14.65 -3.70 12.51
N TRP A 54 14.80 -3.23 13.75
CA TRP A 54 13.65 -2.86 14.57
C TRP A 54 12.88 -1.66 13.99
N TYR A 55 11.57 -1.88 13.76
CA TYR A 55 10.61 -0.87 13.30
C TYR A 55 11.05 -0.09 12.05
N THR A 56 11.65 -0.77 11.07
CA THR A 56 12.16 -0.13 9.85
C THR A 56 11.05 0.52 9.03
N GLN A 57 11.12 1.84 8.92
CA GLN A 57 10.24 2.67 8.09
C GLN A 57 11.11 3.62 7.27
N PRO A 58 11.77 3.14 6.21
CA PRO A 58 12.61 3.99 5.37
C PRO A 58 11.73 5.02 4.66
N LYS A 59 12.20 6.27 4.61
CA LYS A 59 11.46 7.39 4.00
C LYS A 59 11.07 7.12 2.55
N ASN A 60 11.88 6.36 1.82
CA ASN A 60 11.74 6.10 0.38
C ASN A 60 11.20 4.69 0.06
N TRP A 61 10.47 4.04 0.97
CA TRP A 61 10.00 2.67 0.77
C TRP A 61 9.24 2.47 -0.55
N LYS A 62 8.41 3.44 -0.96
CA LYS A 62 7.61 3.38 -2.20
C LYS A 62 8.49 3.26 -3.45
N VAL A 63 9.52 4.10 -3.54
CA VAL A 63 10.44 4.12 -4.68
C VAL A 63 11.27 2.84 -4.69
N ASN A 64 11.79 2.41 -3.54
CA ASN A 64 12.58 1.19 -3.44
C ASN A 64 11.77 -0.04 -3.88
N THR A 65 10.52 -0.15 -3.44
CA THR A 65 9.62 -1.22 -3.89
C THR A 65 9.31 -1.13 -5.38
N ALA A 66 9.07 0.07 -5.90
CA ALA A 66 8.83 0.25 -7.33
C ALA A 66 10.02 -0.20 -8.19
N VAL A 67 11.25 0.14 -7.77
CA VAL A 67 12.48 -0.30 -8.46
C VAL A 67 12.61 -1.82 -8.43
N MET A 68 12.41 -2.45 -7.27
CA MET A 68 12.48 -3.91 -7.16
C MET A 68 11.41 -4.60 -7.99
N LEU A 69 10.19 -4.07 -8.01
CA LEU A 69 9.10 -4.62 -8.80
C LEU A 69 9.39 -4.49 -10.30
N ALA A 70 9.94 -3.36 -10.75
CA ALA A 70 10.37 -3.17 -12.13
C ALA A 70 11.48 -4.16 -12.53
N ALA A 71 12.46 -4.40 -11.64
CA ALA A 71 13.52 -5.36 -11.89
C ALA A 71 12.98 -6.80 -12.02
N VAL A 72 12.13 -7.23 -11.07
CA VAL A 72 11.50 -8.57 -11.10
C VAL A 72 10.64 -8.73 -12.36
N PHE A 73 9.83 -7.73 -12.69
CA PHE A 73 9.01 -7.75 -13.90
C PHE A 73 9.86 -7.83 -15.17
N GLY A 74 10.94 -7.04 -15.26
CA GLY A 74 11.84 -7.06 -16.40
C GLY A 74 12.49 -8.43 -16.62
N VAL A 75 13.03 -9.03 -15.55
CA VAL A 75 13.63 -10.38 -15.63
C VAL A 75 12.59 -11.43 -16.03
N THR A 76 11.40 -11.37 -15.42
CA THR A 76 10.32 -12.31 -15.71
C THR A 76 9.86 -12.18 -17.17
N ALA A 77 9.70 -10.97 -17.69
CA ALA A 77 9.29 -10.72 -19.06
C ALA A 77 10.33 -11.24 -20.07
N MET A 78 11.63 -11.02 -19.80
CA MET A 78 12.70 -11.56 -20.66
C MET A 78 12.72 -13.08 -20.65
N ALA A 79 12.62 -13.71 -19.47
CA ALA A 79 12.57 -15.16 -19.34
C ALA A 79 11.33 -15.75 -20.05
N TRP A 80 10.17 -15.10 -19.90
CA TRP A 80 8.94 -15.51 -20.58
C TRP A 80 9.06 -15.42 -22.10
N LYS A 81 9.57 -14.29 -22.62
CA LYS A 81 9.80 -14.10 -24.07
C LYS A 81 10.74 -15.16 -24.62
N TYR A 82 11.86 -15.42 -23.95
CA TYR A 82 12.80 -16.47 -24.36
C TYR A 82 12.15 -17.86 -24.33
N SER A 83 11.43 -18.18 -23.25
CA SER A 83 10.71 -19.45 -23.13
C SER A 83 9.67 -19.64 -24.23
N ALA A 84 8.91 -18.60 -24.58
CA ALA A 84 7.83 -18.66 -25.57
C ALA A 84 8.36 -18.81 -27.00
N GLU A 85 9.55 -18.26 -27.29
CA GLU A 85 10.22 -18.41 -28.60
C GLU A 85 10.89 -19.77 -28.77
N ASN A 86 11.45 -20.32 -27.69
CA ASN A 86 12.13 -21.62 -27.70
C ASN A 86 11.21 -22.80 -27.41
N GLU A 87 9.92 -22.58 -27.18
CA GLU A 87 8.97 -23.67 -26.98
C GLU A 87 8.84 -24.49 -28.26
N TYR A 88 9.25 -25.77 -28.17
CA TYR A 88 9.10 -26.75 -29.24
C TYR A 88 8.22 -27.90 -28.78
N ARG A 89 7.27 -28.26 -29.63
CA ARG A 89 6.25 -29.29 -29.41
C ARG A 89 6.25 -30.25 -30.59
N THR A 90 6.37 -31.53 -30.30
CA THR A 90 6.35 -32.60 -31.31
C THR A 90 4.94 -32.90 -31.81
N LYS A 91 3.93 -32.72 -30.96
CA LYS A 91 2.51 -32.94 -31.28
C LYS A 91 1.69 -31.68 -31.05
N PHE A 92 1.06 -31.19 -32.11
CA PHE A 92 0.13 -30.08 -32.01
C PHE A 92 -1.20 -30.51 -31.35
N PRO A 93 -1.83 -29.62 -30.56
CA PRO A 93 -3.13 -29.87 -29.95
C PRO A 93 -4.24 -29.88 -31.00
N GLU A 94 -5.33 -30.61 -30.71
CA GLU A 94 -6.49 -30.68 -31.61
C GLU A 94 -7.14 -29.30 -31.81
N GLN A 95 -7.67 -29.10 -33.02
CA GLN A 95 -8.40 -27.88 -33.38
C GLN A 95 -9.62 -27.70 -32.45
N GLY A 96 -9.79 -26.50 -31.90
CA GLY A 96 -10.89 -26.18 -30.98
C GLY A 96 -10.64 -26.44 -29.48
N ARG A 97 -9.57 -27.11 -29.09
CA ARG A 97 -9.23 -27.30 -27.66
C ARG A 97 -8.64 -26.01 -27.05
N PHE A 98 -9.08 -25.63 -25.86
CA PHE A 98 -8.50 -24.51 -25.12
C PHE A 98 -7.22 -24.93 -24.40
N TYR A 99 -6.19 -24.09 -24.50
CA TYR A 99 -4.98 -24.16 -23.69
C TYR A 99 -4.32 -22.77 -23.68
N PRO A 100 -3.75 -22.33 -22.54
CA PRO A 100 -3.34 -20.94 -22.36
C PRO A 100 -2.15 -20.55 -23.22
N SER A 101 -1.20 -21.47 -23.46
CA SER A 101 0.01 -21.17 -24.22
C SER A 101 -0.23 -20.88 -25.71
N ARG A 102 -1.43 -21.18 -26.22
CA ARG A 102 -1.88 -20.85 -27.58
C ARG A 102 -1.64 -19.38 -27.96
N TYR A 103 -1.72 -18.49 -26.99
CA TYR A 103 -1.63 -17.04 -27.22
C TYR A 103 -0.22 -16.49 -27.30
N TRP A 104 0.81 -17.24 -26.85
CA TRP A 104 2.18 -16.73 -26.78
C TRP A 104 3.25 -17.66 -27.34
N SER A 105 3.01 -18.98 -27.43
CA SER A 105 3.99 -19.93 -27.96
C SER A 105 4.15 -19.74 -29.47
N LYS A 106 5.37 -19.40 -29.90
CA LYS A 106 5.68 -19.08 -31.30
C LYS A 106 5.26 -20.21 -32.26
N GLN A 107 5.65 -21.44 -31.93
CA GLN A 107 5.40 -22.61 -32.78
C GLN A 107 3.90 -22.84 -33.04
N ILE A 108 3.05 -22.59 -32.04
CA ILE A 108 1.60 -22.79 -32.12
C ILE A 108 0.97 -21.71 -32.98
N ILE A 109 1.35 -20.45 -32.74
CA ILE A 109 0.85 -19.29 -33.50
C ILE A 109 1.20 -19.45 -34.99
N GLU A 110 2.41 -19.90 -35.31
CA GLU A 110 2.84 -20.13 -36.69
C GLU A 110 2.09 -21.29 -37.34
N HIS A 111 1.96 -22.43 -36.64
CA HIS A 111 1.21 -23.59 -37.14
C HIS A 111 -0.26 -23.25 -37.43
N GLU A 112 -0.93 -22.52 -36.54
CA GLU A 112 -2.34 -22.13 -36.73
C GLU A 112 -2.54 -21.13 -37.87
N LYS A 113 -1.56 -20.26 -38.13
CA LYS A 113 -1.56 -19.39 -39.31
C LYS A 113 -1.44 -20.20 -40.59
N GLU A 114 -0.50 -21.16 -40.65
CA GLU A 114 -0.30 -22.01 -41.82
C GLU A 114 -1.52 -22.88 -42.15
N VAL A 115 -2.17 -23.44 -41.12
CA VAL A 115 -3.43 -24.19 -41.26
C VAL A 115 -4.53 -23.30 -41.80
N LYS A 116 -4.68 -22.08 -41.27
CA LYS A 116 -5.68 -21.10 -41.75
C LYS A 116 -5.44 -20.67 -43.20
N GLU A 117 -4.18 -20.56 -43.62
CA GLU A 117 -3.79 -20.23 -44.99
C GLU A 117 -3.87 -21.42 -45.96
N GLY A 118 -4.21 -22.63 -45.47
CA GLY A 118 -4.30 -23.83 -46.30
C GLY A 118 -2.94 -24.40 -46.76
N LYS A 119 -1.83 -23.93 -46.17
CA LYS A 119 -0.46 -24.36 -46.52
C LYS A 119 -0.09 -25.72 -45.92
N LYS A 120 -0.77 -26.15 -44.85
CA LYS A 120 -0.59 -27.47 -44.22
C LYS A 120 -1.96 -28.12 -43.96
N SER A 121 -2.05 -29.41 -44.25
CA SER A 121 -3.21 -30.22 -43.86
C SER A 121 -3.20 -30.43 -42.35
N ALA A 122 -4.38 -30.26 -41.73
CA ALA A 122 -4.64 -30.38 -40.30
C ALA A 122 -4.26 -31.74 -39.70
#